data_AF-A0A3N5RYC0-F1
#
_entry.id   AF-A0A3N5RYC0-F1
#
_cell.length_a   1.000
_cell.length_b   1.000
_cell.length_c   1.000
_cell.angle_alpha   90.00
_cell.angle_beta   90.00
_cell.angle_gamma   90.00
#
_symmetry.space_group_name_H-M   'P 1'
#
loop_
_entity.id
_entity.type
_entity.pdbx_description
1 polymer ?
#
loop_
_entity_poly.entity_id
_entity_poly.type
_entity_poly.pdbx_seq_one_letter_code
_entity_poly.pdbx_strand_id
1 'polypeptide(L)'
;MPYELFHERFNEIAMKETRTITIHNNPELPDDDYGFFEAYCNDENCDCRRVFFNVISRKRGEIVAVIAYGWEDSAFYAHWYRQNDPSIIRELQGPILNPSSKQSELAPALLSLVRNTLLKDPAYIDRLKRHYWTFKETIDPKHFKVSVKPRQQSQPANKKRKRHRPRS
;
A
#
# COMPACT_ATOMS: atom_id res chain seq x y z
N MET A 1 -4.26 0.43 -18.79
CA MET A 1 -4.66 0.44 -17.37
C MET A 1 -4.14 1.71 -16.74
N PRO A 2 -4.98 2.75 -16.60
CA PRO A 2 -4.60 3.95 -15.90
C PRO A 2 -4.40 3.66 -14.40
N TYR A 3 -3.43 4.35 -13.80
CA TYR A 3 -3.15 4.34 -12.38
C TYR A 3 -3.17 5.78 -11.89
N GLU A 4 -3.68 5.98 -10.69
CA GLU A 4 -3.83 7.30 -10.05
C GLU A 4 -3.20 7.23 -8.66
N LEU A 5 -2.63 8.34 -8.20
CA LEU A 5 -1.93 8.37 -6.92
C LEU A 5 -2.96 8.38 -5.78
N PHE A 6 -2.74 7.55 -4.77
CA PHE A 6 -3.65 7.42 -3.63
C PHE A 6 -3.87 8.76 -2.91
N HIS A 7 -2.83 9.60 -2.83
CA HIS A 7 -2.90 10.90 -2.17
C HIS A 7 -3.75 11.94 -2.93
N GLU A 8 -3.99 11.77 -4.24
CA GLU A 8 -4.85 12.67 -5.00
C GLU A 8 -6.30 12.58 -4.52
N ARG A 9 -6.72 11.40 -4.00
CA ARG A 9 -8.06 11.18 -3.43
C ARG A 9 -8.10 11.23 -1.92
N PHE A 10 -7.05 10.72 -1.26
CA PHE A 10 -7.03 10.52 0.19
C PHE A 10 -5.84 11.22 0.84
N ASN A 11 -5.68 12.52 0.57
CA ASN A 11 -4.55 13.31 1.05
C ASN A 11 -4.30 13.17 2.55
N GLU A 12 -5.35 13.24 3.39
CA GLU A 12 -5.19 13.13 4.85
C GLU A 12 -4.66 11.77 5.32
N ILE A 13 -5.06 10.69 4.66
CA ILE A 13 -4.60 9.33 4.96
C ILE A 13 -3.18 9.16 4.44
N ALA A 14 -2.92 9.56 3.19
CA ALA A 14 -1.60 9.49 2.59
C ALA A 14 -0.54 10.25 3.42
N MET A 15 -0.85 11.48 3.84
CA MET A 15 0.06 12.28 4.68
C MET A 15 0.44 11.61 6.00
N LYS A 16 -0.39 10.72 6.54
CA LYS A 16 -0.15 9.99 7.79
C LYS A 16 0.47 8.61 7.57
N GLU A 17 0.16 7.98 6.45
CA GLU A 17 0.38 6.54 6.25
C GLU A 17 1.35 6.21 5.12
N THR A 18 1.70 7.17 4.25
CA THR A 18 2.75 7.02 3.25
C THR A 18 4.05 6.67 3.95
N ARG A 19 4.66 5.58 3.49
CA ARG A 19 5.88 5.06 4.08
C ARG A 19 7.07 5.83 3.54
N THR A 20 7.96 6.22 4.43
CA THR A 20 9.27 6.75 4.11
C THR A 20 10.33 5.85 4.73
N ILE A 21 11.40 5.59 4.00
CA ILE A 21 12.60 4.93 4.54
C ILE A 21 13.75 5.92 4.45
N THR A 22 14.33 6.21 5.61
CA THR A 22 15.56 6.99 5.71
C THR A 22 16.75 6.04 5.58
N ILE A 23 17.64 6.35 4.65
CA ILE A 23 18.88 5.62 4.39
C ILE A 23 20.04 6.45 4.94
N HIS A 24 20.92 5.76 5.67
CA HIS A 24 22.17 6.31 6.18
C HIS A 24 23.29 5.27 6.04
N ASN A 25 24.46 5.70 5.56
CA ASN A 25 25.67 4.90 5.43
C ASN A 25 25.43 3.54 4.73
N ASN A 26 24.62 3.52 3.67
CA ASN A 26 24.35 2.31 2.90
C ASN A 26 25.29 2.22 1.67
N PRO A 27 25.82 1.02 1.34
CA PRO A 27 26.75 0.87 0.23
C PRO A 27 26.10 0.97 -1.17
N GLU A 28 24.79 0.73 -1.28
CA GLU A 28 24.08 0.67 -2.57
C GLU A 28 23.15 1.87 -2.80
N LEU A 29 22.72 2.54 -1.72
CA LEU A 29 21.84 3.70 -1.77
C LEU A 29 22.50 4.89 -1.07
N PRO A 30 22.49 6.09 -1.70
CA PRO A 30 22.97 7.28 -1.03
C PRO A 30 22.06 7.66 0.13
N ASP A 31 22.64 8.32 1.13
CA ASP A 31 21.91 8.91 2.25
C ASP A 31 20.79 9.80 1.74
N ASP A 32 19.54 9.45 2.07
CA ASP A 32 18.35 10.18 1.66
C ASP A 32 17.11 9.65 2.39
N ASP A 33 15.99 10.37 2.26
CA ASP A 33 14.66 9.88 2.57
C ASP A 33 13.97 9.45 1.26
N TYR A 34 13.56 8.18 1.19
CA TYR A 34 12.79 7.67 0.05
C TYR A 34 11.33 7.50 0.44
N GLY A 35 10.44 8.28 -0.19
CA GLY A 35 8.99 8.20 0.00
C GLY A 35 8.37 7.22 -0.99
N PHE A 36 7.52 6.31 -0.52
CA PHE A 36 6.87 5.27 -1.32
C PHE A 36 5.41 5.66 -1.59
N PHE A 37 5.18 6.43 -2.64
CA PHE A 37 3.85 6.92 -2.99
C PHE A 37 3.07 5.85 -3.75
N GLU A 38 1.94 5.43 -3.18
CA GLU A 38 1.09 4.39 -3.72
C GLU A 38 0.26 4.92 -4.90
N ALA A 39 0.19 4.16 -5.98
CA ALA A 39 -0.74 4.36 -7.08
C ALA A 39 -1.55 3.08 -7.32
N TYR A 40 -2.85 3.25 -7.56
CA TYR A 40 -3.81 2.16 -7.73
C TYR A 40 -4.55 2.30 -9.06
N CYS A 41 -5.02 1.17 -9.59
CA CYS A 41 -5.76 1.15 -10.85
C CYS A 41 -7.13 1.82 -10.67
N ASN A 42 -7.42 2.82 -11.52
CA ASN A 42 -8.66 3.58 -11.50
C ASN A 42 -9.65 3.16 -12.62
N ASP A 43 -9.44 1.99 -13.22
CA ASP A 43 -10.43 1.37 -14.11
C ASP A 43 -11.56 0.73 -13.28
N GLU A 44 -12.81 1.11 -13.54
CA GLU A 44 -14.00 0.63 -12.83
C GLU A 44 -14.13 -0.90 -12.85
N ASN A 45 -13.79 -1.54 -13.96
CA ASN A 45 -13.99 -2.97 -14.15
C ASN A 45 -12.75 -3.82 -13.81
N CYS A 46 -11.76 -3.23 -13.14
CA CYS A 46 -10.50 -3.88 -12.85
C CYS A 46 -10.29 -4.13 -11.35
N ASP A 47 -10.22 -5.40 -10.94
CA ASP A 47 -9.77 -5.83 -9.60
C ASP A 47 -8.33 -6.38 -9.66
N CYS A 48 -7.35 -5.59 -10.11
CA CYS A 48 -5.99 -6.10 -10.32
C CYS A 48 -5.23 -6.43 -9.04
N ARG A 49 -5.66 -5.90 -7.88
CA ARG A 49 -5.04 -6.12 -6.56
C ARG A 49 -3.52 -5.91 -6.56
N ARG A 50 -3.11 -4.83 -7.24
CA ARG A 50 -1.72 -4.39 -7.39
C ARG A 50 -1.57 -2.96 -6.93
N VAL A 51 -0.39 -2.65 -6.42
CA VAL A 51 0.08 -1.29 -6.10
C VAL A 51 1.32 -0.97 -6.90
N PHE A 52 1.43 0.28 -7.35
CA PHE A 52 2.64 0.83 -7.91
C PHE A 52 3.22 1.81 -6.90
N PHE A 53 4.47 1.59 -6.47
CA PHE A 53 5.20 2.55 -5.66
C PHE A 53 5.97 3.49 -6.59
N ASN A 54 5.55 4.76 -6.62
CA ASN A 54 6.35 5.85 -7.14
C ASN A 54 7.31 6.27 -6.05
N VAL A 55 8.55 5.79 -6.13
CA VAL A 55 9.58 6.06 -5.13
C VAL A 55 10.21 7.40 -5.42
N ILE A 56 10.02 8.35 -4.51
CA ILE A 56 10.53 9.72 -4.62
C ILE A 56 11.74 9.88 -3.70
N SER A 57 12.86 10.34 -4.26
CA SER A 57 14.02 10.78 -3.50
C SER A 57 13.76 12.18 -2.98
N ARG A 58 13.87 12.38 -1.66
CA ARG A 58 13.67 13.71 -1.06
C ARG A 58 14.75 14.69 -1.50
N LYS A 59 16.02 14.26 -1.60
CA LYS A 59 17.12 15.12 -2.06
C LYS A 59 17.02 15.50 -3.54
N ARG A 60 16.60 14.57 -4.41
CA ARG A 60 16.47 14.84 -5.86
C ARG A 60 15.14 15.51 -6.23
N GLY A 61 14.09 15.33 -5.41
CA GLY A 61 12.76 15.87 -5.67
C GLY A 61 12.04 15.22 -6.85
N GLU A 62 12.46 14.03 -7.28
CA GLU A 62 11.91 13.33 -8.44
C GLU A 62 11.66 11.84 -8.15
N ILE A 63 10.89 11.19 -9.04
CA ILE A 63 10.70 9.74 -9.03
C ILE A 63 11.99 9.08 -9.50
N VAL A 64 12.58 8.27 -8.61
CA VAL A 64 13.82 7.52 -8.86
C VAL A 64 13.58 6.05 -9.16
N ALA A 65 12.41 5.51 -8.81
CA ALA A 65 11.99 4.18 -9.21
C ALA A 65 10.47 4.06 -9.25
N VAL A 66 9.96 3.19 -10.13
CA VAL A 66 8.56 2.74 -10.11
C VAL A 66 8.54 1.24 -9.94
N ILE A 67 8.01 0.77 -8.81
CA ILE A 67 8.00 -0.65 -8.42
C ILE A 67 6.55 -1.13 -8.35
N ALA A 68 6.21 -2.16 -9.12
CA ALA A 68 4.91 -2.80 -9.09
C ALA A 68 4.92 -4.02 -8.15
N TYR A 69 3.88 -4.17 -7.34
CA TYR A 69 3.70 -5.30 -6.44
C TYR A 69 2.23 -5.75 -6.43
N GLY A 70 2.03 -7.06 -6.52
CA GLY A 70 0.76 -7.73 -6.40
C GLY A 70 0.77 -8.74 -5.25
N TRP A 71 -0.27 -8.73 -4.41
CA TRP A 71 -0.28 -9.52 -3.18
C TRP A 71 -1.03 -10.86 -3.26
N GLU A 72 -1.75 -11.11 -4.36
CA GLU A 72 -2.45 -12.38 -4.57
C GLU A 72 -1.54 -13.50 -5.07
N ASP A 73 -2.06 -14.72 -5.05
CA ASP A 73 -1.36 -15.90 -5.55
C ASP A 73 -1.36 -15.99 -7.09
N SER A 74 -0.63 -16.97 -7.62
CA SER A 74 -0.50 -17.16 -9.07
C SER A 74 -1.82 -17.59 -9.72
N ALA A 75 -2.69 -18.29 -8.99
CA ALA A 75 -3.98 -18.74 -9.49
C ALA A 75 -4.93 -17.54 -9.71
N PHE A 76 -4.94 -16.60 -8.76
CA PHE A 76 -5.65 -15.33 -8.92
C PHE A 76 -5.19 -14.59 -10.18
N TYR A 77 -3.87 -14.40 -10.35
CA TYR A 77 -3.37 -13.65 -11.49
C TYR A 77 -3.57 -14.38 -12.82
N ALA A 78 -3.47 -15.70 -12.85
CA ALA A 78 -3.79 -16.48 -14.05
C ALA A 78 -5.26 -16.31 -14.46
N HIS A 79 -6.17 -16.33 -13.48
CA HIS A 79 -7.59 -16.09 -13.71
C HIS A 79 -7.87 -14.65 -14.15
N TRP A 80 -7.35 -13.67 -13.41
CA TRP A 80 -7.56 -12.25 -13.68
C TRP A 80 -6.99 -11.83 -15.04
N TYR A 81 -5.77 -12.28 -15.38
CA TYR A 81 -5.13 -11.99 -16.65
C TYR A 81 -5.67 -12.81 -17.82
N ARG A 82 -6.49 -13.84 -17.53
CA ARG A 82 -7.09 -14.78 -18.50
C ARG A 82 -6.06 -15.56 -19.32
N GLN A 83 -4.83 -15.67 -18.82
CA GLN A 83 -3.75 -16.47 -19.40
C GLN A 83 -2.92 -17.05 -18.27
N ASN A 84 -2.31 -18.22 -18.51
CA ASN A 84 -1.50 -18.91 -17.51
C ASN A 84 -0.02 -18.98 -17.93
N ASP A 85 0.53 -17.87 -18.43
CA ASP A 85 1.95 -17.78 -18.73
C ASP A 85 2.75 -17.58 -17.42
N PRO A 86 3.59 -18.54 -16.99
CA PRO A 86 4.27 -18.45 -15.71
C PRO A 86 5.21 -17.25 -15.58
N SER A 87 5.76 -16.73 -16.68
CA SER A 87 6.63 -15.55 -16.66
C SER A 87 5.82 -14.30 -16.37
N ILE A 88 4.71 -14.10 -17.09
CA ILE A 88 3.81 -12.96 -16.88
C ILE A 88 3.18 -13.01 -15.49
N ILE A 89 2.75 -14.19 -15.03
CA ILE A 89 2.16 -14.33 -13.70
C ILE A 89 3.15 -13.95 -12.59
N ARG A 90 4.44 -14.29 -12.72
CA ARG A 90 5.46 -13.86 -11.76
C ARG A 90 5.65 -12.35 -11.75
N GLU A 91 5.60 -11.68 -12.91
CA GLU A 91 5.65 -10.21 -12.99
C GLU A 91 4.39 -9.55 -12.40
N LEU A 92 3.24 -10.21 -12.55
CA LEU A 92 1.97 -9.79 -11.94
C LEU A 92 1.95 -9.92 -10.40
N GLN A 93 2.75 -10.82 -9.84
CA GLN A 93 2.98 -10.90 -8.39
C GLN A 93 4.01 -9.87 -7.93
N GLY A 94 5.14 -9.74 -8.64
CA GLY A 94 6.22 -8.85 -8.22
C GLY A 94 6.80 -9.21 -6.83
N PRO A 95 7.49 -8.28 -6.15
CA PRO A 95 7.79 -6.93 -6.60
C PRO A 95 8.76 -6.92 -7.80
N ILE A 96 8.50 -6.03 -8.76
CA ILE A 96 9.32 -5.84 -9.97
C ILE A 96 9.41 -4.34 -10.31
N LEU A 97 10.49 -3.92 -10.98
CA LEU A 97 10.55 -2.60 -11.60
C LEU A 97 9.54 -2.54 -12.76
N ASN A 98 8.67 -1.53 -12.77
CA ASN A 98 7.72 -1.37 -13.86
C ASN A 98 8.47 -1.12 -15.18
N PRO A 99 8.38 -2.01 -16.19
CA PRO A 99 9.17 -1.91 -17.43
C PRO A 99 8.85 -0.67 -18.26
N SER A 100 7.61 -0.17 -18.17
CA SER A 100 7.14 0.99 -18.93
C SER A 100 7.43 2.33 -18.27
N SER A 101 8.08 2.35 -17.09
CA SER A 101 8.44 3.58 -16.38
C SER A 101 9.93 3.90 -16.53
N LYS A 102 10.26 5.19 -16.52
CA LYS A 102 11.64 5.63 -16.34
C LYS A 102 12.16 5.15 -14.98
N GLN A 103 13.37 4.61 -14.97
CA GLN A 103 14.07 4.16 -13.77
C GLN A 103 15.38 4.93 -13.65
N SER A 104 15.79 5.26 -12.43
CA SER A 104 17.15 5.75 -12.16
C SER A 104 18.11 4.59 -11.92
N GLU A 105 19.40 4.90 -11.80
CA GLU A 105 20.44 4.00 -11.36
C GLU A 105 20.20 3.42 -9.94
N LEU A 106 19.38 4.09 -9.12
CA LEU A 106 19.03 3.64 -7.77
C LEU A 106 17.97 2.54 -7.76
N ALA A 107 17.25 2.36 -8.88
CA ALA A 107 16.07 1.51 -8.94
C ALA A 107 16.31 0.03 -8.53
N PRO A 108 17.41 -0.63 -8.94
CA PRO A 108 17.68 -2.00 -8.51
C PRO A 108 17.84 -2.13 -6.98
N ALA A 109 18.56 -1.19 -6.35
CA ALA A 109 18.77 -1.20 -4.91
C ALA A 109 17.47 -0.86 -4.15
N LEU A 110 16.66 0.06 -4.66
CA LEU A 110 15.33 0.36 -4.11
C LEU A 110 14.37 -0.82 -4.23
N LEU A 111 14.42 -1.59 -5.32
CA LEU A 111 13.65 -2.83 -5.45
C LEU A 111 14.06 -3.86 -4.39
N SER A 112 15.37 -4.03 -4.16
CA SER A 112 15.89 -4.88 -3.09
C SER A 112 15.41 -4.42 -1.71
N LEU A 113 15.43 -3.12 -1.44
CA LEU A 113 14.91 -2.54 -0.20
C LEU A 113 13.41 -2.85 0.00
N VAL A 114 12.58 -2.68 -1.03
CA VAL A 114 11.15 -3.03 -0.98
C VAL A 114 10.97 -4.51 -0.66
N ARG A 115 11.64 -5.39 -1.39
CA ARG A 115 11.52 -6.84 -1.24
C ARG A 115 11.97 -7.33 0.13
N ASN A 116 13.07 -6.79 0.64
CA ASN A 116 13.74 -7.31 1.83
C ASN A 116 13.29 -6.63 3.12
N THR A 117 12.64 -5.46 3.03
CA THR A 117 12.22 -4.69 4.21
C THR A 117 10.72 -4.47 4.22
N LEU A 118 10.18 -3.74 3.23
CA LEU A 118 8.77 -3.32 3.23
C LEU A 118 7.82 -4.50 3.15
N LEU A 119 8.06 -5.42 2.21
CA LEU A 119 7.19 -6.57 1.98
C LEU A 119 7.45 -7.74 2.94
N LYS A 120 8.33 -7.55 3.94
CA LYS A 120 8.48 -8.48 5.06
C LYS A 120 7.57 -8.15 6.24
N ASP A 121 6.97 -6.97 6.24
CA ASP A 121 6.03 -6.52 7.27
C ASP A 121 4.58 -6.84 6.85
N PRO A 122 3.91 -7.83 7.48
CA PRO A 122 2.52 -8.16 7.16
C PRO A 122 1.57 -6.99 7.41
N ALA A 123 1.82 -6.16 8.44
CA ALA A 123 0.99 -5.00 8.72
C ALA A 123 1.15 -3.90 7.66
N TYR A 124 2.31 -3.85 7.00
CA TYR A 124 2.47 -3.02 5.80
C TYR A 124 1.61 -3.53 4.65
N ILE A 125 1.67 -4.83 4.36
CA ILE A 125 0.88 -5.44 3.28
C ILE A 125 -0.63 -5.27 3.53
N ASP A 126 -1.10 -5.48 4.75
CA ASP A 126 -2.52 -5.29 5.10
C ASP A 126 -2.97 -3.84 4.94
N ARG A 127 -2.07 -2.88 5.19
CA ARG A 127 -2.35 -1.48 4.91
C ARG A 127 -2.48 -1.20 3.41
N LEU A 128 -1.58 -1.73 2.58
CA LEU A 128 -1.68 -1.59 1.12
C LEU A 128 -3.01 -2.15 0.60
N LYS A 129 -3.46 -3.28 1.13
CA LYS A 129 -4.77 -3.87 0.81
C LYS A 129 -5.91 -2.95 1.25
N ARG A 130 -5.87 -2.42 2.47
CA ARG A 130 -6.89 -1.47 2.96
C ARG A 130 -6.97 -0.22 2.09
N HIS A 131 -5.83 0.38 1.73
CA HIS A 131 -5.78 1.54 0.84
C HIS A 131 -6.37 1.21 -0.54
N TYR A 132 -6.00 0.05 -1.10
CA TYR A 132 -6.58 -0.43 -2.36
C TYR A 132 -8.10 -0.54 -2.30
N TRP A 133 -8.67 -1.19 -1.29
CA TRP A 133 -10.12 -1.33 -1.15
C TRP A 133 -10.82 0.01 -0.97
N THR A 134 -10.25 0.88 -0.13
CA THR A 134 -10.74 2.25 0.08
C THR A 134 -10.73 3.05 -1.23
N PHE A 135 -9.67 2.90 -2.02
CA PHE A 135 -9.55 3.53 -3.33
C PHE A 135 -10.58 3.00 -4.31
N LYS A 136 -10.68 1.68 -4.45
CA LYS A 136 -11.60 1.01 -5.37
C LYS A 136 -13.07 1.27 -5.05
N GLU A 137 -13.43 1.45 -3.79
CA GLU A 137 -14.78 1.85 -3.40
C GLU A 137 -15.18 3.22 -3.96
N THR A 138 -14.22 4.14 -4.16
CA THR A 138 -14.51 5.44 -4.80
C THR A 138 -14.58 5.39 -6.33
N ILE A 139 -13.98 4.36 -6.93
CA ILE A 139 -14.00 4.15 -8.38
C ILE A 139 -15.28 3.40 -8.77
N ASP A 140 -15.60 2.32 -8.06
CA ASP A 140 -16.76 1.50 -8.33
C ASP A 140 -17.42 1.01 -7.02
N PRO A 141 -18.27 1.83 -6.41
CA PRO A 141 -18.95 1.51 -5.16
C PRO A 141 -20.00 0.41 -5.32
N LYS A 142 -20.32 -0.07 -6.52
CA LYS A 142 -21.28 -1.18 -6.69
C LYS A 142 -20.60 -2.51 -6.43
N HIS A 143 -19.37 -2.67 -6.90
CA HIS A 143 -18.63 -3.93 -6.82
C HIS A 143 -17.63 -3.99 -5.65
N PHE A 144 -17.22 -2.84 -5.09
CA PHE A 144 -16.16 -2.78 -4.06
C PHE A 144 -16.63 -2.32 -2.67
N LYS A 145 -17.93 -2.40 -2.34
CA LYS A 145 -18.44 -1.96 -1.03
C LYS A 145 -17.69 -2.62 0.13
N VAL A 146 -16.96 -1.83 0.90
CA VAL A 146 -16.35 -2.31 2.14
C VAL A 146 -17.46 -2.38 3.18
N SER A 147 -17.76 -3.59 3.67
CA SER A 147 -18.69 -3.76 4.78
C SER A 147 -18.07 -3.19 6.05
N VAL A 148 -18.21 -1.88 6.29
CA VAL A 148 -17.82 -1.27 7.55
C VAL A 148 -18.78 -1.77 8.63
N LYS A 149 -18.42 -2.86 9.31
CA LYS A 149 -19.07 -3.18 10.59
C LYS A 149 -18.74 -2.02 11.54
N PRO A 150 -19.74 -1.33 12.13
CA PRO A 150 -19.46 -0.29 13.10
C PRO A 150 -18.62 -0.90 14.23
N ARG A 151 -17.42 -0.36 14.43
CA ARG A 151 -16.62 -0.66 15.62
C ARG A 151 -17.43 -0.12 16.80
N GLN A 152 -18.14 -1.00 17.52
CA GLN A 152 -18.85 -0.61 18.74
C GLN A 152 -17.82 0.03 19.66
N GLN A 153 -17.91 1.36 19.81
CA GLN A 153 -17.21 2.07 20.86
C GLN A 153 -17.80 1.56 22.17
N SER A 154 -17.09 0.65 22.84
CA SER A 154 -17.38 0.28 24.21
C SER A 154 -17.19 1.51 25.08
N GLN A 155 -18.31 2.15 25.46
CA GLN A 155 -18.31 3.19 26.48
C GLN A 155 -17.74 2.61 27.79
N PRO A 156 -16.86 3.32 28.49
CA PRO A 156 -16.34 2.85 29.77
C PRO A 156 -17.47 2.80 30.80
N ALA A 157 -17.66 1.63 31.41
CA ALA A 157 -18.66 1.39 32.43
C ALA A 157 -18.43 2.32 33.64
N ASN A 158 -19.40 3.20 33.88
CA ASN A 158 -19.40 4.15 34.99
C ASN A 158 -19.59 3.41 36.33
N LYS A 159 -18.51 3.19 37.08
CA LYS A 159 -18.55 2.57 38.43
C LYS A 159 -19.24 3.51 39.43
N LYS A 160 -20.52 3.28 39.71
CA LYS A 160 -21.21 3.88 40.86
C LYS A 160 -20.56 3.41 42.17
N ARG A 161 -19.80 4.29 42.83
CA ARG A 161 -19.36 4.15 44.22
C ARG A 161 -20.59 4.12 45.14
N LYS A 162 -20.88 2.98 45.78
CA LYS A 162 -21.81 2.89 46.91
C LYS A 162 -21.20 3.65 48.10
N ARG A 163 -21.89 4.70 48.56
CA ARG A 163 -21.58 5.38 49.83
C ARG A 163 -22.03 4.48 50.99
N HIS A 164 -21.10 4.06 51.83
CA HIS A 164 -21.40 3.49 53.15
C HIS A 164 -21.95 4.60 54.05
N ARG A 165 -23.07 4.33 54.72
CA ARG A 165 -23.64 5.15 55.80
C ARG A 165 -23.36 4.40 57.11
N PRO A 166 -22.77 5.01 58.14
CA PRO A 166 -22.63 4.36 59.44
C PRO A 166 -23.99 4.39 60.15
N ARG A 167 -24.31 3.31 60.86
CA ARG A 167 -25.40 3.29 61.84
C ARG A 167 -24.79 3.52 63.22
N SER A 168 -25.51 4.35 63.97
CA SER A 168 -25.33 4.70 65.39
C SER A 168 -25.30 3.49 66.31
#